data_AF-A0A973JJZ8-F1
#
_entry.id   AF-A0A973JJZ8-F1
#
_cell.length_a   1.000
_cell.length_b   1.000
_cell.length_c   1.000
_cell.angle_alpha   90.00
_cell.angle_beta   90.00
_cell.angle_gamma   90.00
#
_symmetry.space_group_name_H-M   'P 1'
#
loop_
_entity.id
_entity.type
_entity.pdbx_description
1 polymer ?
#
loop_
_entity_poly.entity_id
_entity_poly.type
_entity_poly.pdbx_seq_one_letter_code
_entity_poly.pdbx_strand_id
1 'polypeptide(L)' 'PAAFALLAVADGDPWLACRLGASVGGDCDTIAAIAGAVSGAIAGASAFPADVMPTLEAVNGLGIGELATDLLALR' A
#
# COMPACT_ATOMS: atom_id res chain seq x y z
N PRO A 1 -1.01 14.41 6.96
CA PRO A 1 -2.47 14.61 7.15
C PRO A 1 -3.33 13.99 6.04
N ALA A 2 -3.04 14.27 4.76
CA ALA A 2 -3.81 13.76 3.63
C ALA A 2 -3.94 12.22 3.60
N ALA A 3 -2.86 11.48 3.85
CA ALA A 3 -2.89 10.02 3.89
C ALA A 3 -3.89 9.45 4.92
N PHE A 4 -3.95 10.03 6.13
CA PHE A 4 -4.92 9.62 7.15
C PHE A 4 -6.35 10.02 6.82
N ALA A 5 -6.55 11.17 6.14
CA ALA A 5 -7.86 11.53 5.61
C ALA A 5 -8.35 10.50 4.58
N LEU A 6 -7.46 10.02 3.71
CA LEU A 6 -7.78 8.97 2.75
C LEU A 6 -8.05 7.62 3.40
N LEU A 7 -7.32 7.27 4.46
CA LEU A 7 -7.61 6.07 5.25
C LEU A 7 -9.04 6.10 5.80
N ALA A 8 -9.47 7.26 6.33
CA ALA A 8 -10.83 7.45 6.83
C ALA A 8 -11.89 7.39 5.71
N VAL A 9 -11.60 7.97 4.54
CA VAL A 9 -12.51 7.95 3.38
C VAL A 9 -12.62 6.57 2.76
N ALA A 10 -11.54 5.80 2.75
CA ALA A 10 -11.49 4.45 2.18
C ALA A 10 -12.04 3.37 3.13
N ASP A 11 -12.46 3.74 4.34
CA ASP A 11 -12.95 2.81 5.37
C ASP A 11 -12.00 1.61 5.61
N GLY A 12 -10.69 1.88 5.58
CA GLY A 12 -9.66 0.85 5.73
C GLY A 12 -9.40 -0.03 4.51
N ASP A 13 -10.13 0.11 3.39
CA ASP A 13 -9.83 -0.59 2.13
C ASP A 13 -8.49 -0.09 1.54
N PRO A 14 -7.47 -0.95 1.45
CA PRO A 14 -6.14 -0.50 1.04
C PRO A 14 -6.03 -0.22 -0.46
N TRP A 15 -6.80 -0.91 -1.29
CA TRP A 15 -6.76 -0.68 -2.72
C TRP A 15 -7.46 0.62 -3.09
N LEU A 16 -8.61 0.90 -2.46
CA LEU A 16 -9.29 2.17 -2.59
C LEU A 16 -8.43 3.31 -2.05
N ALA A 17 -7.77 3.14 -0.89
CA ALA A 17 -6.88 4.14 -0.32
C ALA A 17 -5.73 4.51 -1.29
N CYS A 18 -5.08 3.52 -1.91
CA CYS A 18 -4.04 3.74 -2.93
C CYS A 18 -4.58 4.50 -4.15
N ARG A 19 -5.74 4.08 -4.69
CA ARG A 19 -6.33 4.71 -5.87
C ARG A 19 -6.78 6.14 -5.63
N LEU A 20 -7.37 6.39 -4.46
CA LEU A 20 -7.72 7.76 -4.04
C LEU A 20 -6.44 8.58 -3.91
N GLY A 21 -5.42 8.06 -3.21
CA GLY A 21 -4.12 8.70 -3.03
C GLY A 21 -3.48 9.14 -4.33
N ALA A 22 -3.42 8.24 -5.31
CA ALA A 22 -2.88 8.54 -6.64
C ALA A 22 -3.70 9.59 -7.41
N SER A 23 -4.96 9.81 -7.03
CA SER A 23 -5.90 10.71 -7.71
C SER A 23 -6.02 12.09 -7.06
N VAL A 24 -5.46 12.33 -5.86
CA VAL A 24 -5.67 13.60 -5.13
C VAL A 24 -4.84 14.78 -5.65
N GLY A 25 -3.84 14.51 -6.50
CA GLY A 25 -2.87 15.51 -6.97
C GLY A 25 -1.81 15.87 -5.92
N GLY A 26 -0.91 16.80 -6.27
CA GLY A 26 0.22 17.17 -5.41
C GLY A 26 1.24 16.02 -5.27
N ASP A 27 1.66 15.76 -4.02
CA ASP A 27 2.58 14.67 -3.64
C ASP A 27 1.82 13.33 -3.51
N CYS A 28 1.15 12.95 -4.59
CA CYS A 28 0.15 11.89 -4.58
C CYS A 28 0.75 10.49 -4.38
N ASP A 29 1.98 10.27 -4.83
CA ASP A 29 2.73 9.03 -4.65
C ASP A 29 3.09 8.81 -3.18
N THR A 30 3.63 9.81 -2.50
CA THR A 30 3.92 9.74 -1.06
C THR A 30 2.63 9.54 -0.25
N ILE A 31 1.56 10.26 -0.60
CA ILE A 31 0.26 10.13 0.06
C ILE A 31 -0.30 8.71 -0.13
N ALA A 32 -0.30 8.19 -1.36
CA ALA A 32 -0.78 6.85 -1.68
C ALA A 32 0.05 5.77 -1.00
N ALA A 33 1.38 5.91 -0.98
CA ALA A 33 2.27 4.96 -0.34
C ALA A 33 2.00 4.86 1.17
N ILE A 34 1.87 5.99 1.87
CA ILE A 34 1.58 6.00 3.31
C ILE A 34 0.17 5.45 3.58
N ALA A 35 -0.84 5.89 2.82
CA ALA A 35 -2.22 5.44 3.01
C ALA A 35 -2.36 3.93 2.75
N GLY A 36 -1.76 3.43 1.68
CA GLY A 36 -1.71 2.01 1.31
C GLY A 36 -0.94 1.14 2.30
N ALA A 37 0.19 1.63 2.82
CA ALA A 37 0.97 0.91 3.83
C ALA A 37 0.18 0.73 5.14
N VAL A 38 -0.47 1.79 5.62
CA VAL A 38 -1.24 1.75 6.88
C VAL A 38 -2.48 0.86 6.74
N SER A 39 -3.27 1.07 5.68
CA SER A 39 -4.47 0.26 5.41
C SER A 39 -4.11 -1.21 5.13
N GLY A 40 -3.03 -1.46 4.38
CA GLY A 40 -2.54 -2.80 4.07
C GLY A 40 -2.03 -3.55 5.30
N ALA A 41 -1.42 -2.85 6.26
CA ALA A 41 -1.03 -3.44 7.54
C ALA A 41 -2.24 -3.88 8.38
N ILE A 42 -3.39 -3.23 8.22
CA ILE A 42 -4.64 -3.56 8.93
C ILE A 42 -5.38 -4.70 8.21
N ALA A 43 -5.56 -4.59 6.89
CA ALA A 43 -6.38 -5.52 6.10
C ALA A 43 -5.62 -6.78 5.64
N GLY A 44 -4.29 -6.74 5.65
CA GLY A 44 -3.42 -7.80 5.15
C GLY A 44 -3.15 -7.71 3.64
N ALA A 45 -2.08 -8.37 3.19
CA ALA A 45 -1.63 -8.31 1.79
C ALA A 45 -2.64 -8.89 0.78
N SER A 46 -3.51 -9.82 1.22
CA SER A 46 -4.56 -10.41 0.38
C SER A 46 -5.72 -9.47 0.07
N ALA A 47 -5.78 -8.29 0.70
CA ALA A 47 -6.77 -7.26 0.40
C ALA A 47 -6.46 -6.46 -0.88
N PHE A 48 -5.24 -6.56 -1.40
CA PHE A 48 -4.90 -6.00 -2.72
C PHE A 48 -5.34 -6.95 -3.84
N PRO A 49 -5.67 -6.43 -5.04
CA PRO A 49 -5.89 -7.28 -6.22
C PRO A 49 -4.70 -8.21 -6.48
N ALA A 50 -5.00 -9.45 -6.88
CA ALA A 50 -4.01 -10.53 -6.96
C ALA A 50 -2.87 -10.27 -7.96
N ASP A 51 -3.06 -9.36 -8.91
CA ASP A 51 -2.10 -8.98 -9.95
C ASP A 51 -1.17 -7.83 -9.52
N VAL A 52 -1.49 -7.09 -8.46
CA VAL A 52 -0.72 -5.91 -8.04
C VAL A 52 0.68 -6.29 -7.56
N MET A 53 0.80 -7.23 -6.61
CA MET A 53 2.11 -7.62 -6.08
C MET A 53 3.00 -8.28 -7.15
N PRO A 54 2.51 -9.25 -7.95
CA PRO A 54 3.29 -9.79 -9.07
C PRO A 54 3.76 -8.72 -10.06
N THR A 55 2.92 -7.73 -10.36
CA THR A 55 3.29 -6.63 -11.26
C THR A 55 4.40 -5.76 -10.65
N LEU A 56 4.28 -5.39 -9.38
CA LEU A 56 5.30 -4.60 -8.69
C LEU A 56 6.65 -5.33 -8.64
N GLU A 57 6.65 -6.63 -8.35
CA GLU A 57 7.87 -7.43 -8.34
C GLU A 57 8.48 -7.59 -9.74
N ALA A 58 7.66 -7.90 -10.75
CA ALA A 58 8.14 -8.09 -12.12
C ALA A 58 8.73 -6.81 -12.73
N VAL A 59 8.16 -5.65 -12.40
CA VAL A 59 8.61 -4.36 -12.96
C VAL A 59 9.82 -3.81 -12.21
N ASN A 60 9.87 -3.95 -10.88
CA ASN A 60 10.86 -3.26 -10.06
C ASN A 60 11.97 -4.16 -9.49
N GLY A 61 11.74 -5.48 -9.40
CA GLY A 61 12.73 -6.42 -8.86
C GLY A 61 13.08 -6.19 -7.38
N LEU A 62 12.13 -5.67 -6.58
CA LEU A 62 12.39 -5.20 -5.21
C LEU A 62 12.40 -6.29 -4.13
N GLY A 63 11.97 -7.52 -4.44
CA GLY A 63 11.89 -8.60 -3.45
C GLY A 63 11.01 -8.25 -2.24
N ILE A 64 9.85 -7.63 -2.47
CA ILE A 64 9.02 -7.01 -1.42
C ILE A 64 8.57 -8.06 -0.40
N GLY A 65 8.13 -9.25 -0.86
CA GLY A 65 7.72 -10.34 0.03
C GLY A 65 8.85 -10.92 0.88
N GLU A 66 10.04 -11.06 0.29
CA GLU A 66 11.24 -11.54 0.98
C GLU A 66 11.68 -10.53 2.04
N LEU A 67 11.79 -9.25 1.67
CA LEU A 67 12.15 -8.17 2.59
C LEU A 67 11.18 -8.07 3.77
N ALA A 68 9.86 -8.19 3.53
CA ALA A 68 8.88 -8.19 4.61
C ALA A 68 9.05 -9.39 5.56
N THR A 69 9.38 -10.57 5.01
CA THR A 69 9.64 -11.79 5.79
C THR A 69 10.90 -11.66 6.63
N ASP A 70 11.98 -11.13 6.06
CA ASP A 70 13.26 -10.91 6.75
C ASP A 70 13.12 -9.92 7.90
N LEU A 71 12.41 -8.80 7.67
CA LEU A 71 12.11 -7.82 8.72
C LEU A 71 11.27 -8.42 9.85
N LEU A 72 10.32 -9.29 9.52
CA LEU A 72 9.51 -9.99 10.53
C LEU A 72 10.36 -10.96 11.36
N ALA A 73 11.38 -11.60 10.76
CA ALA A 73 12.29 -12.49 11.48
C ALA A 73 13.21 -11.79 12.49
N LEU A 74 13.37 -10.46 12.39
CA LEU A 74 14.14 -9.64 13.33
C LEU A 74 13.32 -9.15 14.53
N ARG A 75 12.00 -9.39 14.55
CA ARG A 75 11.10 -8.99 15.63
C ARG A 75 11.24 -9.88 16.85
#